data_AF-R6LS59-F1
#
_entry.id   AF-R6LS59-F1
#
_cell.length_a   1.000
_cell.length_b   1.000
_cell.length_c   1.000
_cell.angle_alpha   90.00
_cell.angle_beta   90.00
_cell.angle_gamma   90.00
#
_symmetry.space_group_name_H-M   'P 1'
#
loop_
_entity.id
_entity.type
_entity.pdbx_description
1 polymer ?
#
loop_
_entity_poly.entity_id
_entity_poly.type
_entity_poly.pdbx_seq_one_letter_code
_entity_poly.pdbx_strand_id
1 'polypeptide(L)'
;MPKKAGKDKEMDKIQIYATQLGLSTIIAAISSECGLLGWLLLAVTIAMVIDFAAGMAASAKEAVEHPNDKEYGWNSKKGMIGIFKKVGYILVIFTAMIVDFIIYELSGYLDMHLPMNTFFSTLVTAWFILNECLSITENAGRMGVAVPVFLTKIIAVLKGTVEEKADILKDKEESEDKDYE
;
A
#
# COMPACT_ATOMS: atom_id res chain seq x y z
N MET A 1 43.36 -4.09 24.38
CA MET A 1 42.09 -4.74 24.75
C MET A 1 40.99 -4.39 23.74
N PRO A 2 40.66 -5.26 22.77
CA PRO A 2 39.64 -5.01 21.75
C PRO A 2 38.35 -5.84 21.98
N LYS A 3 37.81 -5.90 23.21
CA LYS A 3 36.57 -6.68 23.51
C LYS A 3 35.27 -5.88 23.40
N LYS A 4 35.33 -4.54 23.31
CA LYS A 4 34.13 -3.68 23.35
C LYS A 4 33.38 -3.65 22.00
N ALA A 5 34.12 -3.48 20.90
CA ALA A 5 33.55 -3.39 19.55
C ALA A 5 32.82 -4.65 19.04
N GLY A 6 33.15 -5.84 19.58
CA GLY A 6 32.46 -7.08 19.24
C GLY A 6 31.11 -7.24 19.94
N LYS A 7 31.01 -6.74 21.19
CA LYS A 7 29.79 -6.80 22.00
C LYS A 7 28.72 -5.84 21.49
N ASP A 8 29.13 -4.65 21.06
CA ASP A 8 28.22 -3.64 20.51
C ASP A 8 27.58 -4.13 19.21
N LYS A 9 28.35 -4.80 18.34
CA LYS A 9 27.82 -5.43 17.10
C LYS A 9 26.87 -6.61 17.35
N GLU A 10 27.05 -7.37 18.43
CA GLU A 10 26.10 -8.42 18.78
C GLU A 10 24.80 -7.85 19.35
N MET A 11 24.88 -6.81 20.18
CA MET A 11 23.70 -6.13 20.70
C MET A 11 22.85 -5.51 19.59
N ASP A 12 23.47 -4.89 18.58
CA ASP A 12 22.75 -4.33 17.42
C ASP A 12 22.03 -5.42 16.62
N LYS A 13 22.66 -6.58 16.41
CA LYS A 13 22.03 -7.72 15.73
C LYS A 13 20.85 -8.27 16.52
N ILE A 14 20.98 -8.38 17.85
CA ILE A 14 19.91 -8.84 18.73
C ILE A 14 18.73 -7.87 18.67
N GLN A 15 18.96 -6.56 18.65
CA GLN A 15 17.89 -5.56 18.49
C GLN A 15 17.23 -5.65 17.11
N ILE A 16 18.00 -5.86 16.03
CA ILE A 16 17.46 -6.08 14.68
C ILE A 16 16.58 -7.34 14.65
N TYR A 17 17.06 -8.46 15.19
CA TYR A 17 16.29 -9.70 15.23
C TYR A 17 15.07 -9.60 16.14
N ALA A 18 15.17 -8.95 17.29
CA ALA A 18 14.03 -8.71 18.18
C ALA A 18 12.97 -7.81 17.52
N THR A 19 13.40 -6.79 16.76
CA THR A 19 12.50 -5.92 16.01
C THR A 19 11.84 -6.67 14.86
N GLN A 20 12.58 -7.50 14.12
CA GLN A 20 12.03 -8.37 13.07
C GLN A 20 11.05 -9.40 13.65
N LEU A 21 11.39 -10.01 14.79
CA LEU A 21 10.56 -10.99 15.46
C LEU A 21 9.26 -10.34 15.94
N GLY A 22 9.34 -9.18 16.59
CA GLY A 22 8.18 -8.39 17.02
C GLY A 22 7.28 -7.95 15.86
N LEU A 23 7.89 -7.51 14.76
CA LEU A 23 7.13 -7.17 13.55
C LEU A 23 6.45 -8.42 12.97
N SER A 24 7.15 -9.55 12.91
CA SER A 24 6.61 -10.80 12.39
C SER A 24 5.52 -11.41 13.27
N THR A 25 5.60 -11.28 14.60
CA THR A 25 4.56 -11.75 15.52
C THR A 25 3.34 -10.87 15.48
N ILE A 26 3.50 -9.54 15.34
CA ILE A 26 2.39 -8.62 15.10
C ILE A 26 1.72 -8.94 13.76
N ILE A 27 2.50 -9.12 12.69
CA ILE A 27 1.99 -9.50 11.36
C ILE A 27 1.29 -10.86 11.39
N ALA A 28 1.84 -11.85 12.10
CA ALA A 28 1.27 -13.19 12.19
C ALA A 28 -0.01 -13.22 13.05
N ALA A 29 -0.05 -12.48 14.16
CA ALA A 29 -1.24 -12.34 14.99
C ALA A 29 -2.37 -11.65 14.22
N ILE A 30 -2.07 -10.56 13.52
CA ILE A 30 -3.01 -9.86 12.63
C ILE A 30 -3.44 -10.80 11.48
N SER A 31 -2.51 -11.55 10.87
CA SER A 31 -2.82 -12.50 9.79
C SER A 31 -3.71 -13.66 10.22
N SER A 32 -3.59 -14.14 11.46
CA SER A 32 -4.34 -15.31 11.94
C SER A 32 -5.85 -15.06 12.08
N GLU A 33 -6.26 -13.79 12.16
CA GLU A 33 -7.66 -13.35 12.36
C GLU A 33 -8.23 -12.63 11.11
N CYS A 34 -7.40 -12.22 10.14
CA CYS A 34 -7.79 -11.19 9.17
C CYS A 34 -8.62 -11.62 7.95
N GLY A 35 -9.00 -12.89 7.80
CA GLY A 35 -9.87 -13.33 6.69
C GLY A 35 -9.43 -12.80 5.31
N LEU A 36 -10.31 -12.11 4.59
CA LEU A 36 -10.02 -11.49 3.28
C LEU A 36 -8.99 -10.34 3.37
N LEU A 37 -9.06 -9.50 4.41
CA LEU A 37 -8.17 -8.36 4.59
C LEU A 37 -6.70 -8.81 4.68
N GLY A 38 -6.44 -9.93 5.35
CA GLY A 38 -5.08 -10.46 5.53
C GLY A 38 -4.44 -10.82 4.19
N TRP A 39 -5.21 -11.45 3.29
CA TRP A 39 -4.77 -11.74 1.93
C TRP A 39 -4.51 -10.47 1.11
N LEU A 40 -5.33 -9.43 1.29
CA LEU A 40 -5.13 -8.15 0.62
C LEU A 40 -3.91 -7.38 1.15
N LEU A 41 -3.64 -7.42 2.47
CA LEU A 41 -2.42 -6.85 3.06
C LEU A 41 -1.16 -7.54 2.52
N LEU A 42 -1.20 -8.86 2.36
CA LEU A 42 -0.11 -9.59 1.71
C LEU A 42 0.03 -9.17 0.23
N ALA A 43 -1.08 -9.11 -0.50
CA ALA A 43 -1.09 -8.74 -1.91
C ALA A 43 -0.54 -7.32 -2.14
N VAL A 44 -0.95 -6.33 -1.34
CA VAL A 44 -0.46 -4.96 -1.47
C VAL A 44 1.03 -4.87 -1.13
N THR A 45 1.50 -5.62 -0.13
CA THR A 45 2.92 -5.66 0.22
C THR A 45 3.75 -6.25 -0.92
N ILE A 46 3.29 -7.35 -1.53
CA ILE A 46 3.95 -7.96 -2.69
C ILE A 46 3.93 -6.99 -3.88
N ALA A 47 2.80 -6.34 -4.15
CA ALA A 47 2.68 -5.37 -5.24
C ALA A 47 3.66 -4.20 -5.08
N MET A 48 3.79 -3.64 -3.87
CA MET A 48 4.78 -2.61 -3.55
C MET A 48 6.22 -3.05 -3.81
N VAL A 49 6.57 -4.28 -3.44
CA VAL A 49 7.92 -4.84 -3.67
C VAL A 49 8.19 -5.01 -5.16
N ILE A 50 7.24 -5.58 -5.90
CA ILE A 50 7.33 -5.74 -7.35
C ILE A 50 7.44 -4.39 -8.04
N ASP A 51 6.60 -3.43 -7.68
CA ASP A 51 6.64 -2.08 -8.23
C ASP A 51 7.99 -1.41 -8.00
N PHE A 52 8.55 -1.53 -6.80
CA PHE A 52 9.86 -0.94 -6.48
C PHE A 52 10.96 -1.57 -7.34
N ALA A 53 10.96 -2.89 -7.46
CA ALA A 53 11.90 -3.62 -8.29
C ALA A 53 11.75 -3.26 -9.78
N ALA A 54 10.52 -3.19 -10.27
CA ALA A 54 10.20 -2.80 -11.65
C ALA A 54 10.66 -1.37 -11.94
N GLY A 55 10.44 -0.42 -11.02
CA GLY A 55 10.92 0.95 -11.16
C GLY A 55 12.44 1.06 -11.20
N MET A 56 13.16 0.28 -10.38
CA MET A 56 14.62 0.20 -10.43
C MET A 56 15.12 -0.41 -11.74
N ALA A 57 14.48 -1.48 -12.22
CA ALA A 57 14.82 -2.14 -13.48
C ALA A 57 14.55 -1.23 -14.69
N ALA A 58 13.40 -0.54 -14.71
CA ALA A 58 13.06 0.45 -15.72
C ALA A 58 14.11 1.56 -15.80
N SER A 59 14.49 2.15 -14.66
CA SER A 59 15.53 3.17 -14.64
C SER A 59 16.92 2.65 -15.00
N ALA A 60 17.25 1.39 -14.71
CA ALA A 60 18.50 0.78 -15.16
C ALA A 60 18.53 0.63 -16.69
N LYS A 61 17.43 0.14 -17.28
CA LYS A 61 17.28 -0.01 -18.73
C LYS A 61 17.39 1.34 -19.44
N GLU A 62 16.71 2.37 -18.94
CA GLU A 62 16.77 3.72 -19.50
C GLU A 62 18.19 4.31 -19.50
N ALA A 63 18.99 4.04 -18.45
CA ALA A 63 20.40 4.44 -18.42
C ALA A 63 21.27 3.74 -19.47
N VAL A 64 20.98 2.47 -19.78
CA VAL A 64 21.70 1.73 -20.83
C VAL A 64 21.35 2.29 -22.21
N GLU A 65 20.09 2.69 -22.43
CA GLU A 65 19.64 3.27 -23.70
C GLU A 65 20.12 4.71 -23.91
N HIS A 66 20.32 5.47 -22.83
CA HIS A 66 20.73 6.88 -22.87
C HIS A 66 22.07 7.11 -22.15
N PRO A 67 23.19 6.54 -22.65
CA PRO A 67 24.46 6.53 -21.92
C PRO A 67 25.10 7.91 -21.74
N ASN A 68 24.71 8.90 -22.55
CA ASN A 68 25.26 10.26 -22.50
C ASN A 68 24.41 11.24 -21.69
N ASP A 69 23.24 10.80 -21.20
CA ASP A 69 22.31 11.63 -20.47
C ASP A 69 22.27 11.22 -18.98
N LYS A 70 22.74 12.14 -18.13
CA LYS A 70 22.86 11.90 -16.68
C LYS A 70 21.51 11.99 -15.95
N GLU A 71 20.44 12.38 -16.62
CA GLU A 71 19.10 12.36 -16.03
C GLU A 71 18.52 10.94 -15.92
N TYR A 72 19.00 10.02 -16.74
CA TYR A 72 18.59 8.62 -16.74
C TYR A 72 19.48 7.76 -15.85
N GLY A 73 18.88 6.76 -15.21
CA GLY A 73 19.56 5.87 -14.27
C GLY A 73 19.10 5.99 -12.84
N TRP A 74 19.82 5.31 -11.96
CA TRP A 74 19.44 5.18 -10.56
C TRP A 74 19.64 6.50 -9.82
N ASN A 75 18.54 7.05 -9.34
CA ASN A 75 18.55 8.23 -8.49
C ASN A 75 18.04 7.86 -7.09
N SER A 76 18.93 7.89 -6.10
CA SER A 76 18.62 7.57 -4.71
C SER A 76 17.48 8.44 -4.14
N LYS A 77 17.38 9.73 -4.54
CA LYS A 77 16.27 10.61 -4.12
C LYS A 77 14.93 10.12 -4.66
N LYS A 78 14.88 9.68 -5.92
CA LYS A 78 13.65 9.10 -6.52
C LYS A 78 13.26 7.82 -5.80
N GLY A 79 14.22 6.94 -5.50
CA GLY A 79 14.00 5.71 -4.73
C GLY A 79 13.46 5.97 -3.32
N MET A 80 14.05 6.95 -2.61
CA MET A 80 13.62 7.35 -1.27
C MET A 80 12.19 7.91 -1.26
N ILE A 81 11.82 8.75 -2.23
CA ILE A 81 10.44 9.24 -2.39
C ILE A 81 9.48 8.06 -2.60
N GLY A 82 9.86 7.07 -3.41
CA GLY A 82 9.07 5.85 -3.61
C GLY A 82 8.84 5.06 -2.32
N ILE A 83 9.85 4.95 -1.46
CA ILE A 83 9.73 4.29 -0.14
C ILE A 83 8.77 5.07 0.76
N PHE A 84 8.90 6.40 0.85
CA PHE A 84 7.98 7.22 1.66
C PHE A 84 6.52 7.07 1.22
N LYS A 85 6.26 7.01 -0.10
CA LYS A 85 4.91 6.76 -0.63
C LYS A 85 4.35 5.43 -0.14
N LYS A 86 5.15 4.37 -0.17
CA LYS A 86 4.77 3.02 0.26
C LYS A 86 4.53 2.93 1.76
N VAL A 87 5.37 3.58 2.57
CA VAL A 87 5.13 3.73 4.02
C VAL A 87 3.81 4.46 4.27
N GLY A 88 3.54 5.52 3.50
CA GLY A 88 2.26 6.24 3.56
C GLY A 88 1.04 5.35 3.33
N TYR A 89 1.12 4.37 2.42
CA TYR A 89 0.01 3.45 2.16
C TYR A 89 -0.30 2.58 3.38
N ILE A 90 0.74 2.05 4.04
CA ILE A 90 0.57 1.26 5.26
C ILE A 90 -0.09 2.10 6.36
N LEU A 91 0.31 3.37 6.50
CA LEU A 91 -0.32 4.29 7.47
C LEU A 91 -1.80 4.54 7.17
N VAL A 92 -2.16 4.75 5.91
CA VAL A 92 -3.56 4.99 5.52
C VAL A 92 -4.41 3.72 5.71
N ILE A 93 -3.88 2.55 5.36
CA ILE A 93 -4.56 1.27 5.60
C ILE A 93 -4.77 1.06 7.11
N PHE A 94 -3.77 1.35 7.93
CA PHE A 94 -3.90 1.28 9.38
C PHE A 94 -4.99 2.24 9.91
N THR A 95 -5.05 3.48 9.39
CA THR A 95 -6.14 4.41 9.70
C THR A 95 -7.50 3.83 9.32
N ALA A 96 -7.63 3.18 8.15
CA ALA A 96 -8.86 2.53 7.74
C ALA A 96 -9.26 1.37 8.67
N MET A 97 -8.29 0.63 9.21
CA MET A 97 -8.55 -0.40 10.23
C MET A 97 -9.05 0.20 11.55
N ILE A 98 -8.54 1.36 11.96
CA ILE A 98 -9.08 2.09 13.13
C ILE A 98 -10.54 2.49 12.88
N VAL A 99 -10.88 2.95 11.67
CA VAL A 99 -12.26 3.29 11.30
C VAL A 99 -13.17 2.05 11.38
N ASP A 100 -12.74 0.91 10.83
CA ASP A 100 -13.49 -0.36 10.95
C ASP A 100 -13.73 -0.73 12.43
N PHE A 101 -12.73 -0.58 13.29
CA PHE A 101 -12.85 -0.84 14.72
C PHE A 101 -13.89 0.07 15.40
N ILE A 102 -13.87 1.38 15.09
CA ILE A 102 -14.84 2.33 15.63
C ILE A 102 -16.26 1.98 15.18
N ILE A 103 -16.45 1.66 13.89
CA ILE A 103 -17.75 1.27 13.34
C ILE A 103 -18.28 0.02 14.05
N TYR A 104 -17.40 -0.97 14.27
CA TYR A 104 -17.76 -2.19 14.98
C TYR A 104 -18.25 -1.91 16.40
N GLU A 105 -17.48 -1.16 17.18
CA GLU A 105 -17.87 -0.81 18.56
C GLU A 105 -19.20 -0.03 18.59
N LEU A 106 -19.38 0.95 17.71
CA LEU A 106 -20.63 1.72 17.60
C LEU A 106 -21.84 0.85 17.22
N SER A 107 -21.65 -0.14 16.35
CA SER A 107 -22.72 -1.04 15.93
C SER A 107 -23.28 -1.87 17.10
N GLY A 108 -22.40 -2.29 18.02
CA GLY A 108 -22.79 -2.99 19.24
C GLY A 108 -23.59 -2.12 20.21
N TYR A 109 -23.29 -0.82 20.30
CA TYR A 109 -24.09 0.12 21.11
C TYR A 109 -25.48 0.40 20.53
N LEU A 110 -25.63 0.34 19.21
CA LEU A 110 -26.88 0.64 18.51
C LEU A 110 -27.76 -0.60 18.27
N ASP A 111 -27.39 -1.76 18.83
CA ASP A 111 -28.02 -3.07 18.60
C ASP A 111 -28.12 -3.42 17.10
N MET A 112 -27.27 -2.81 16.27
CA MET A 112 -27.19 -3.07 14.85
C MET A 112 -26.13 -4.13 14.60
N HIS A 113 -26.56 -5.31 14.15
CA HIS A 113 -25.62 -6.32 13.67
C HIS A 113 -25.05 -5.92 12.31
N LEU A 114 -24.01 -5.08 12.30
CA LEU A 114 -23.18 -4.93 11.12
C LEU A 114 -22.32 -6.19 10.97
N PRO A 115 -22.20 -6.75 9.74
CA PRO A 115 -21.36 -7.92 9.53
C PRO A 115 -19.92 -7.59 9.94
N MET A 116 -19.32 -8.47 10.75
CA MET A 116 -17.96 -8.43 11.33
C MET A 116 -16.79 -8.26 10.35
N ASN A 117 -17.04 -7.93 9.09
CA ASN A 117 -16.00 -7.82 8.08
C ASN A 117 -15.45 -6.38 8.05
N THR A 118 -14.13 -6.28 8.10
CA THR A 118 -13.29 -5.10 7.91
C THR A 118 -13.50 -4.44 6.54
N PHE A 119 -14.71 -3.95 6.28
CA PHE A 119 -15.18 -3.56 4.96
C PHE A 119 -14.42 -2.34 4.44
N PHE A 120 -14.20 -1.35 5.31
CA PHE A 120 -13.57 -0.10 4.91
C PHE A 120 -12.08 -0.30 4.64
N SER A 121 -11.35 -0.97 5.54
CA SER A 121 -9.93 -1.27 5.31
C SER A 121 -9.70 -2.23 4.15
N THR A 122 -10.62 -3.19 3.90
CA THR A 122 -10.58 -4.06 2.71
C THR A 122 -10.70 -3.25 1.42
N LEU A 123 -11.66 -2.30 1.36
CA LEU A 123 -11.84 -1.42 0.21
C LEU A 123 -10.62 -0.52 -0.04
N VAL A 124 -10.12 0.13 1.02
CA VAL A 124 -8.93 1.01 0.94
C VAL A 124 -7.70 0.23 0.51
N THR A 125 -7.51 -0.99 1.03
CA THR A 125 -6.38 -1.85 0.63
C THR A 125 -6.49 -2.25 -0.84
N ALA A 126 -7.69 -2.62 -1.31
CA ALA A 126 -7.92 -2.93 -2.73
C ALA A 126 -7.63 -1.72 -3.63
N TRP A 127 -8.01 -0.51 -3.21
CA TRP A 127 -7.71 0.72 -3.94
C TRP A 127 -6.19 0.95 -4.09
N PHE A 128 -5.41 0.72 -3.03
CA PHE A 128 -3.95 0.81 -3.10
C PHE A 128 -3.32 -0.29 -3.98
N ILE A 129 -3.86 -1.51 -3.98
CA ILE A 129 -3.42 -2.58 -4.88
C ILE A 129 -3.62 -2.15 -6.34
N LEU A 130 -4.79 -1.61 -6.69
CA LEU A 130 -5.04 -1.10 -8.04
C LEU A 130 -4.03 -0.01 -8.43
N ASN A 131 -3.67 0.86 -7.48
CA ASN A 131 -2.68 1.90 -7.73
C ASN A 131 -1.26 1.33 -7.95
N GLU A 132 -0.83 0.32 -7.19
CA GLU A 132 0.44 -0.37 -7.42
C GLU A 132 0.41 -1.14 -8.75
N CYS A 133 -0.71 -1.75 -9.13
CA CYS A 133 -0.86 -2.39 -10.44
C CYS A 133 -0.66 -1.40 -11.60
N LEU A 134 -1.22 -0.19 -11.52
CA LEU A 134 -0.96 0.86 -12.52
C LEU A 134 0.53 1.20 -12.60
N SER A 135 1.17 1.42 -11.45
CA SER A 135 2.60 1.74 -11.37
C SER A 135 3.48 0.61 -11.94
N ILE A 136 3.14 -0.65 -11.69
CA ILE A 136 3.82 -1.82 -12.29
C ILE A 136 3.65 -1.81 -13.81
N THR A 137 2.44 -1.57 -14.32
CA THR A 137 2.20 -1.53 -15.78
C THR A 137 2.99 -0.40 -16.45
N GLU A 138 3.11 0.76 -15.79
CA GLU A 138 3.92 1.87 -16.27
C GLU A 138 5.41 1.51 -16.31
N ASN A 139 5.95 0.95 -15.22
CA ASN A 139 7.33 0.52 -15.13
C ASN A 139 7.65 -0.60 -16.14
N ALA A 140 6.72 -1.53 -16.37
CA ALA A 140 6.84 -2.55 -17.41
C ALA A 140 6.91 -1.95 -18.82
N GLY A 141 6.07 -0.95 -19.12
CA GLY A 141 6.12 -0.20 -20.37
C GLY A 141 7.46 0.50 -20.58
N ARG A 142 8.01 1.15 -19.54
CA ARG A 142 9.34 1.79 -19.56
C ARG A 142 10.47 0.80 -19.84
N MET A 143 10.35 -0.44 -19.36
CA MET A 143 11.27 -1.53 -19.69
C MET A 143 11.15 -2.03 -21.15
N GLY A 144 10.18 -1.55 -21.93
CA GLY A 144 9.95 -1.96 -23.32
C GLY A 144 8.99 -3.13 -23.47
N VAL A 145 8.29 -3.53 -22.40
CA VAL A 145 7.25 -4.56 -22.48
C VAL A 145 6.03 -3.97 -23.19
N ALA A 146 5.51 -4.67 -24.19
CA ALA A 146 4.24 -4.32 -24.83
C ALA A 146 3.07 -4.65 -23.89
N VAL A 147 2.78 -3.75 -22.95
CA VAL A 147 1.68 -3.92 -21.99
C VAL A 147 0.34 -3.81 -22.72
N PRO A 148 -0.56 -4.79 -22.59
CA PRO A 148 -1.86 -4.72 -23.22
C PRO A 148 -2.68 -3.53 -22.70
N VAL A 149 -3.09 -2.63 -23.60
CA VAL A 149 -3.81 -1.39 -23.25
C VAL A 149 -5.11 -1.67 -22.49
N PHE A 150 -5.79 -2.78 -22.78
CA PHE A 150 -7.02 -3.16 -22.08
C PHE A 150 -6.78 -3.40 -20.58
N LEU A 151 -5.61 -3.93 -20.19
CA LEU A 151 -5.28 -4.22 -18.80
C LEU A 151 -5.21 -2.92 -17.99
N THR A 152 -4.42 -1.95 -18.45
CA THR A 152 -4.29 -0.64 -17.80
C THR A 152 -5.63 0.08 -17.74
N LYS A 153 -6.45 -0.01 -18.80
CA LYS A 153 -7.81 0.57 -18.81
C LYS A 153 -8.72 -0.05 -17.76
N ILE A 154 -8.76 -1.38 -17.64
CA ILE A 154 -9.60 -2.05 -16.64
C ILE A 154 -9.19 -1.61 -15.23
N ILE A 155 -7.89 -1.60 -14.93
CA ILE A 155 -7.39 -1.19 -13.61
C ILE A 155 -7.79 0.27 -13.31
N ALA A 156 -7.62 1.16 -14.29
CA ALA A 156 -7.99 2.57 -14.15
C ALA A 156 -9.50 2.76 -13.93
N VAL A 157 -10.35 2.03 -14.67
CA VAL A 157 -11.80 2.07 -14.51
C VAL A 157 -12.20 1.57 -13.12
N LEU A 158 -11.65 0.44 -12.66
CA LEU A 158 -11.94 -0.10 -11.33
C LEU A 158 -11.59 0.90 -10.22
N LYS A 159 -10.41 1.54 -10.32
CA LYS A 159 -10.00 2.58 -9.38
C LYS A 159 -10.94 3.80 -9.42
N GLY A 160 -11.26 4.28 -10.62
CA GLY A 160 -12.14 5.43 -10.83
C GLY A 160 -13.56 5.19 -10.34
N THR A 161 -14.10 3.98 -10.49
CA THR A 161 -15.42 3.63 -9.94
C THR A 161 -15.45 3.70 -8.41
N VAL A 162 -14.37 3.30 -7.73
CA VAL A 162 -14.27 3.44 -6.26
C VAL A 162 -14.26 4.91 -5.85
N GLU A 163 -13.55 5.76 -6.58
CA GLU A 163 -13.47 7.20 -6.31
C GLU A 163 -14.81 7.91 -6.58
N GLU A 164 -15.42 7.66 -7.74
CA GLU A 164 -16.71 8.25 -8.13
C GLU A 164 -17.82 7.89 -7.14
N LYS A 165 -17.89 6.62 -6.70
CA LYS A 165 -18.88 6.19 -5.72
C LYS A 165 -18.67 6.84 -4.36
N ALA A 166 -17.44 7.19 -3.99
CA ALA A 166 -17.16 7.93 -2.77
C ALA A 166 -17.61 9.40 -2.86
N ASP A 167 -17.42 10.04 -4.01
CA ASP A 167 -17.83 11.44 -4.22
C ASP A 167 -19.36 11.60 -4.30
N ILE A 168 -20.09 10.66 -4.92
CA ILE A 168 -21.57 10.67 -4.95
C ILE A 168 -22.18 10.61 -3.54
N LEU A 169 -21.48 10.03 -2.56
CA LEU A 169 -21.94 10.02 -1.16
C LEU A 169 -21.87 11.43 -0.55
N LYS A 170 -20.86 12.23 -0.88
CA LYS A 170 -20.76 13.63 -0.42
C LYS A 170 -21.86 14.51 -0.99
N ASP A 171 -22.15 14.38 -2.29
CA ASP A 171 -23.17 15.19 -2.96
C ASP A 171 -24.59 14.89 -2.43
N LYS A 172 -24.84 13.64 -1.99
CA LYS A 172 -26.11 13.27 -1.35
C LYS A 172 -26.24 13.84 0.06
N GLU A 173 -25.18 13.76 0.88
CA GLU A 173 -25.17 14.35 2.23
C GLU A 173 -25.40 15.87 2.18
N GLU A 174 -24.76 16.60 1.25
CA GLU A 174 -24.99 18.05 1.07
C GLU A 174 -26.38 18.42 0.53
N SER A 175 -27.07 17.48 -0.12
CA SER A 175 -28.43 17.71 -0.62
C SER A 175 -29.51 17.42 0.44
N GLU A 176 -29.28 16.43 1.32
CA GLU A 176 -30.19 16.13 2.43
C GLU A 176 -30.12 17.20 3.53
N ASP A 177 -28.95 17.79 3.81
CA ASP A 177 -28.80 18.83 4.85
C ASP A 177 -29.44 20.17 4.46
N LYS A 178 -29.71 20.41 3.16
CA LYS A 178 -30.38 21.62 2.64
C LYS A 178 -31.90 21.54 2.58
N ASP A 179 -32.49 20.37 2.81
CA ASP A 179 -33.95 20.19 2.82
C ASP A 179 -34.55 20.32 4.25
N TYR A 180 -33.71 20.58 5.27
CA TYR A 180 -34.12 20.80 6.66
C TYR A 180 -33.87 22.23 7.18
N GLU A 181 -33.34 23.15 6.35
CA GLU A 181 -33.31 24.60 6.61
C GLU A 181 -34.48 25.32 5.92
#